data_AF-A0A6M1SR05-F1
#
_entry.id   AF-A0A6M1SR05-F1
#
_cell.length_a   1.000
_cell.length_b   1.000
_cell.length_c   1.000
_cell.angle_alpha   90.00
_cell.angle_beta   90.00
_cell.angle_gamma   90.00
#
_symmetry.space_group_name_H-M   'P 1'
#
loop_
_entity.id
_entity.type
_entity.pdbx_description
1 polymer ?
#
loop_
_entity_poly.entity_id
_entity_poly.type
_entity_poly.pdbx_seq_one_letter_code
_entity_poly.pdbx_strand_id
1 'polypeptide(L)'
;MKLVDPSGNEVTSKENKDAKELEKQLSSKIEEMLEPVMNKVKLSGAQVPQQQLMQISSAAHQMLFNRMIYNLLSKVGIEDINEVLSEDDVEELSTSLKNQIKIQGQDDDSNDMPDMQEMMRKQQDKPEA
;
A
#
# COMPACT_ATOMS: atom_id res chain seq x y z
N MET A 1 13.04 2.86 0.73
CA MET A 1 13.74 1.83 1.52
C MET A 1 14.43 0.88 0.55
N LYS A 2 15.72 0.58 0.73
CA LYS A 2 16.43 -0.44 -0.06
C LYS A 2 16.43 -1.73 0.75
N LEU A 3 15.80 -2.78 0.23
CA LEU A 3 15.85 -4.08 0.88
C LEU A 3 17.15 -4.76 0.44
N VAL A 4 18.00 -5.14 1.39
CA VAL A 4 19.27 -5.84 1.13
C VAL A 4 19.23 -7.23 1.74
N ASP A 5 19.77 -8.21 1.04
CA ASP A 5 19.91 -9.57 1.58
C ASP A 5 21.06 -9.63 2.61
N PRO A 6 21.22 -10.74 3.35
CA PRO A 6 22.32 -10.92 4.30
C PRO A 6 23.73 -10.85 3.67
N SER A 7 23.83 -10.92 2.35
CA SER A 7 25.08 -10.78 1.58
C SER A 7 25.31 -9.34 1.09
N GLY A 8 24.41 -8.41 1.41
CA GLY A 8 24.48 -7.00 1.04
C GLY A 8 23.97 -6.67 -0.36
N ASN A 9 23.35 -7.63 -1.07
CA ASN A 9 22.79 -7.38 -2.40
C ASN A 9 21.43 -6.71 -2.28
N GLU A 10 21.19 -5.68 -3.09
CA GLU A 10 19.89 -5.00 -3.15
C GLU A 10 18.83 -5.93 -3.76
N VAL A 11 17.97 -6.47 -2.91
CA VAL A 11 16.86 -7.37 -3.26
C VAL A 11 15.81 -6.65 -4.09
N THR A 12 15.56 -5.37 -3.77
CA THR A 12 14.60 -4.51 -4.49
C THR A 12 15.17 -3.84 -5.73
N SER A 13 16.40 -4.16 -6.12
CA SER A 13 17.00 -3.59 -7.34
C SER A 13 16.16 -3.99 -8.55
N LYS A 14 15.89 -3.03 -9.45
CA LYS A 14 15.33 -3.31 -10.79
C LYS A 14 16.19 -4.28 -11.60
N GLU A 15 17.38 -4.64 -11.16
CA GLU A 15 18.28 -5.59 -11.80
C GLU A 15 18.28 -6.98 -11.16
N ASN A 16 17.57 -7.18 -10.05
CA ASN A 16 17.48 -8.49 -9.42
C ASN A 16 16.66 -9.45 -10.30
N LYS A 17 17.36 -10.39 -10.96
CA LYS A 17 16.77 -11.34 -11.90
C LYS A 17 15.84 -12.34 -11.21
N ASP A 18 16.20 -12.77 -10.02
CA ASP A 18 15.43 -13.77 -9.27
C ASP A 18 14.11 -13.16 -8.78
N ALA A 19 14.14 -11.93 -8.28
CA ALA A 19 12.94 -11.19 -7.89
C ALA A 19 11.98 -11.00 -9.08
N LYS A 20 12.50 -10.65 -10.26
CA LYS A 20 11.70 -10.52 -11.49
C LYS A 20 11.08 -11.84 -11.94
N GLU A 21 11.81 -12.93 -11.82
CA GLU A 21 11.30 -14.24 -12.19
C GLU A 21 10.17 -14.68 -11.24
N LEU A 22 10.32 -14.43 -9.94
CA LEU A 22 9.24 -14.67 -8.96
C LEU A 22 8.02 -13.78 -9.21
N GLU A 23 8.21 -12.50 -9.54
CA GLU A 23 7.12 -11.58 -9.91
C GLU A 23 6.36 -12.05 -11.15
N LYS A 24 7.10 -12.54 -12.16
CA LYS A 24 6.50 -13.13 -13.37
C LYS A 24 5.70 -14.37 -13.04
N GLN A 25 6.22 -15.28 -12.22
CA GLN A 25 5.51 -16.48 -11.80
C GLN A 25 4.24 -16.15 -11.00
N LEU A 26 4.29 -15.14 -10.13
CA LEU A 26 3.12 -14.66 -9.40
C LEU A 26 2.06 -14.11 -10.37
N SER A 27 2.49 -13.30 -11.35
CA SER A 27 1.60 -12.75 -12.37
C SER A 27 0.90 -13.85 -13.17
N SER A 28 1.64 -14.87 -13.62
CA SER A 28 1.04 -16.02 -14.32
C SER A 28 0.03 -16.78 -13.45
N LYS A 29 0.30 -16.95 -12.15
CA LYS A 29 -0.67 -17.57 -11.23
C LYS A 29 -1.93 -16.73 -11.02
N ILE A 30 -1.81 -15.41 -11.01
CA ILE A 30 -2.97 -14.50 -10.96
C ILE A 30 -3.82 -14.69 -12.21
N GLU A 31 -3.19 -14.72 -13.39
CA GLU A 31 -3.88 -14.92 -14.68
C GLU A 31 -4.61 -16.26 -14.71
N GLU A 32 -3.94 -17.36 -14.34
CA GLU A 32 -4.53 -18.71 -14.25
C GLU A 32 -5.73 -18.74 -13.29
N MET A 33 -5.63 -18.08 -12.14
CA MET A 33 -6.71 -18.03 -11.15
C MET A 33 -7.91 -17.23 -11.64
N LEU A 34 -7.67 -16.16 -12.41
CA LEU A 34 -8.72 -15.28 -12.92
C LEU A 34 -9.34 -15.76 -14.22
N GLU A 35 -8.66 -16.60 -14.99
CA GLU A 35 -9.13 -17.11 -16.28
C GLU A 35 -10.57 -17.66 -16.24
N PRO A 36 -10.98 -18.50 -15.26
CA PRO A 36 -12.35 -19.00 -15.18
C PRO A 36 -13.39 -17.89 -14.97
N VAL A 37 -13.04 -16.86 -14.20
CA VAL A 37 -13.90 -15.70 -13.93
C VAL A 37 -14.05 -14.86 -15.18
N MET A 38 -12.94 -14.58 -15.85
CA MET A 38 -12.90 -13.81 -17.10
C MET A 38 -13.65 -14.52 -18.23
N ASN A 39 -13.54 -15.85 -18.31
CA ASN A 39 -14.29 -16.64 -19.29
C ASN A 39 -15.80 -16.61 -19.04
N LYS A 40 -16.25 -16.68 -17.78
CA LYS A 40 -17.69 -16.52 -17.44
C LYS A 40 -18.20 -15.13 -17.83
N VAL A 41 -17.44 -14.09 -17.55
CA VAL A 41 -17.77 -12.71 -17.94
C VAL A 41 -17.90 -12.55 -19.45
N LYS A 42 -16.95 -13.09 -20.22
CA LYS A 42 -16.99 -13.07 -21.68
C LYS A 42 -18.22 -13.82 -22.21
N LEU A 43 -18.51 -15.00 -21.67
CA LEU A 43 -19.63 -15.84 -22.09
C LEU A 43 -21.00 -15.26 -21.72
N SER A 44 -21.10 -14.46 -20.66
CA SER A 44 -22.35 -13.80 -20.27
C SER A 44 -22.70 -12.60 -21.15
N GLY A 45 -21.83 -12.21 -22.08
CA GLY A 45 -22.01 -11.02 -22.92
C GLY A 45 -22.00 -9.71 -22.14
N ALA A 46 -21.61 -9.74 -20.85
CA ALA A 46 -21.59 -8.58 -20.00
C ALA A 46 -20.31 -7.77 -20.25
N GLN A 47 -20.44 -6.47 -20.48
CA GLN A 47 -19.30 -5.57 -20.46
C GLN A 47 -18.95 -5.26 -19.00
N VAL A 48 -17.84 -5.82 -18.51
CA VAL A 48 -17.31 -5.47 -17.20
C VAL A 48 -16.46 -4.20 -17.33
N PRO A 49 -16.78 -3.12 -16.58
CA PRO A 49 -15.99 -1.91 -16.58
C PRO A 49 -14.52 -2.19 -16.23
N GLN A 50 -13.59 -1.46 -16.84
CA GLN A 50 -12.15 -1.63 -16.61
C GLN A 50 -11.77 -1.46 -15.13
N GLN A 51 -12.44 -0.56 -14.39
CA GLN A 51 -12.24 -0.41 -12.95
C GLN A 51 -12.55 -1.69 -12.17
N GLN A 52 -13.63 -2.38 -12.52
CA GLN A 52 -13.98 -3.65 -11.87
C GLN A 52 -12.97 -4.74 -12.21
N LEU A 53 -12.46 -4.79 -13.45
CA LEU A 53 -11.39 -5.71 -13.82
C LEU A 53 -10.11 -5.47 -13.01
N MET A 54 -9.73 -4.20 -12.80
CA MET A 54 -8.60 -3.84 -11.97
C MET A 54 -8.82 -4.24 -10.50
N GLN A 55 -10.02 -4.04 -9.96
CA GLN A 55 -10.36 -4.46 -8.60
C GLN A 55 -10.27 -5.98 -8.43
N ILE A 56 -10.80 -6.74 -9.40
CA ILE A 56 -10.72 -8.21 -9.40
C ILE A 56 -9.25 -8.67 -9.43
N SER A 57 -8.44 -8.05 -10.27
CA SER A 57 -7.00 -8.35 -10.35
C SER A 57 -6.26 -8.02 -9.05
N SER A 58 -6.54 -6.86 -8.46
CA SER A 58 -5.96 -6.44 -7.18
C SER A 58 -6.36 -7.39 -6.04
N ALA A 59 -7.63 -7.80 -5.98
CA ALA A 59 -8.09 -8.78 -5.00
C ALA A 59 -7.40 -10.15 -5.16
N ALA A 60 -7.27 -10.62 -6.40
CA ALA A 60 -6.53 -11.84 -6.73
C ALA A 60 -5.07 -11.78 -6.28
N HIS A 61 -4.39 -10.66 -6.55
CA HIS A 61 -3.04 -10.42 -6.09
C HIS A 61 -2.95 -10.47 -4.56
N GLN A 62 -3.84 -9.77 -3.85
CA GLN A 62 -3.86 -9.75 -2.39
C GLN A 62 -4.10 -11.14 -1.79
N MET A 63 -5.01 -11.94 -2.35
CA MET A 63 -5.26 -13.31 -1.89
C MET A 63 -4.02 -14.19 -2.02
N LEU A 64 -3.35 -14.17 -3.17
CA LEU A 64 -2.13 -14.94 -3.38
C LEU A 64 -0.99 -14.43 -2.52
N PHE A 65 -0.83 -13.11 -2.37
CA PHE A 65 0.15 -12.50 -1.49
C PHE A 65 -0.04 -12.93 -0.04
N ASN A 66 -1.26 -12.82 0.50
CA ASN A 66 -1.58 -13.27 1.86
C ASN A 66 -1.27 -14.77 2.03
N ARG A 67 -1.56 -15.59 1.01
CA ARG A 67 -1.24 -17.02 1.05
C ARG A 67 0.26 -17.29 1.03
N MET A 68 1.04 -16.51 0.28
CA MET A 68 2.50 -16.60 0.27
C MET A 68 3.08 -16.23 1.63
N ILE A 69 2.62 -15.13 2.24
CA ILE A 69 3.06 -14.71 3.58
C ILE A 69 2.73 -15.79 4.60
N TYR A 70 1.49 -16.29 4.63
CA TYR A 70 1.12 -17.41 5.51
C TYR A 70 2.04 -18.63 5.34
N ASN A 71 2.29 -19.04 4.09
CA ASN A 71 3.16 -20.18 3.82
C ASN A 71 4.61 -19.91 4.25
N LEU A 72 5.09 -18.67 4.14
CA LEU A 72 6.42 -18.27 4.58
C LEU A 72 6.51 -18.35 6.10
N LEU A 73 5.58 -17.71 6.81
CA LEU A 73 5.49 -17.73 8.28
C LEU A 73 5.45 -19.17 8.82
N SER A 74 4.58 -19.99 8.23
CA SER A 74 4.49 -21.41 8.58
C SER A 74 5.79 -22.19 8.30
N LYS A 75 6.49 -21.90 7.19
CA LYS A 75 7.78 -22.54 6.86
C LYS A 75 8.90 -22.17 7.82
N VAL A 76 8.90 -20.95 8.36
CA VAL A 76 9.90 -20.50 9.33
C VAL A 76 9.52 -20.85 10.78
N GLY A 77 8.38 -21.50 10.99
CA GLY A 77 7.95 -21.99 12.30
C GLY A 77 7.31 -20.93 13.19
N ILE A 78 6.79 -19.85 12.61
CA ILE A 78 6.08 -18.81 13.37
C ILE A 78 4.62 -19.25 13.57
N GLU A 79 4.20 -19.27 14.83
CA GLU A 79 2.86 -19.70 15.26
C GLU A 79 2.02 -18.52 15.78
N ASP A 80 2.65 -17.47 16.32
CA ASP A 80 1.98 -16.24 16.75
C ASP A 80 2.30 -15.07 15.81
N ILE A 81 1.27 -14.37 15.31
CA ILE A 81 1.42 -13.21 14.44
C ILE A 81 2.10 -12.03 15.15
N ASN A 82 1.98 -11.96 16.48
CA ASN A 82 2.60 -10.91 17.29
C ASN A 82 4.14 -11.01 17.29
N GLU A 83 4.70 -12.14 16.84
CA GLU A 83 6.15 -12.29 16.63
C GLU A 83 6.65 -11.52 15.39
N VAL A 84 5.75 -11.10 14.51
CA VAL A 84 6.07 -10.46 13.21
C VAL A 84 5.43 -9.08 13.07
N LEU A 85 4.27 -8.87 13.67
CA LEU A 85 3.55 -7.61 13.67
C LEU A 85 3.37 -7.16 15.12
N SER A 86 4.13 -6.15 15.52
CA SER A 86 4.01 -5.54 16.85
C SER A 86 2.85 -4.54 16.90
N GLU A 87 2.45 -4.17 18.12
CA GLU A 87 1.46 -3.09 18.32
C GLU A 87 1.95 -1.76 17.71
N ASP A 88 3.25 -1.47 17.82
CA ASP A 88 3.88 -0.28 17.24
C ASP A 88 3.74 -0.26 15.70
N ASP A 89 3.94 -1.40 15.03
CA ASP A 89 3.74 -1.51 13.58
C ASP A 89 2.29 -1.19 13.17
N VAL A 90 1.33 -1.69 13.96
CA VAL A 90 -0.10 -1.45 13.72
C VAL A 90 -0.45 0.02 13.95
N GLU A 91 0.11 0.66 14.98
CA GLU A 91 -0.09 2.08 15.26
C GLU A 91 0.50 2.98 14.18
N GLU A 92 1.71 2.68 13.69
CA GLU A 92 2.35 3.40 12.59
C GLU A 92 1.52 3.31 11.30
N LEU A 93 1.06 2.10 10.96
CA LEU A 93 0.19 1.87 9.80
C LEU A 93 -1.16 2.58 9.95
N SER A 94 -1.77 2.54 11.13
CA SER A 94 -3.02 3.25 11.44
C SER A 94 -2.87 4.76 11.27
N THR A 95 -1.76 5.32 11.75
CA THR A 95 -1.44 6.75 11.61
C THR A 95 -1.22 7.13 10.15
N SER A 96 -0.47 6.32 9.41
CA SER A 96 -0.26 6.52 7.97
C SER A 96 -1.56 6.50 7.18
N LEU A 97 -2.46 5.56 7.49
CA LEU A 97 -3.78 5.45 6.85
C LEU A 97 -4.65 6.68 7.16
N LYS A 98 -4.70 7.12 8.42
CA LYS A 98 -5.44 8.32 8.83
C LYS A 98 -4.97 9.56 8.07
N ASN A 99 -3.65 9.71 7.89
CA ASN A 99 -3.08 10.84 7.15
C ASN A 99 -3.46 10.79 5.66
N GLN A 100 -3.46 9.61 5.04
CA GLN A 100 -3.91 9.46 3.64
C GLN A 100 -5.40 9.78 3.46
N ILE A 101 -6.25 9.36 4.40
CA ILE A 101 -7.69 9.67 4.38
C ILE A 101 -7.93 11.18 4.56
N LYS A 102 -7.20 11.84 5.47
CA LYS A 102 -7.29 13.29 5.66
C LYS A 102 -6.93 14.08 4.39
N ILE A 103 -5.94 13.62 3.62
CA ILE A 103 -5.54 14.24 2.36
C ILE A 103 -6.62 14.05 1.27
N GLN A 104 -7.32 12.91 1.24
CA GLN A 104 -8.43 12.69 0.30
C GLN A 104 -9.75 13.36 0.72
N GLY A 105 -9.86 13.79 1.98
CA GLY A 105 -11.04 14.47 2.54
C GLY A 105 -10.93 15.99 2.63
N GLN A 106 -9.78 16.59 2.27
CA GLN A 106 -9.58 18.04 2.30
C GLN A 106 -9.56 18.62 0.88
N ASP A 107 -10.72 18.58 0.23
CA ASP A 107 -11.14 19.65 -0.70
C ASP A 107 -12.43 20.34 -0.22
N ASP A 108 -12.93 20.04 0.98
CA ASP A 108 -14.07 20.76 1.58
C ASP A 108 -13.84 21.04 3.08
N ASP A 109 -13.73 22.34 3.38
CA ASP A 109 -13.90 23.01 4.67
C ASP A 109 -13.09 22.56 5.90
N SER A 110 -12.09 23.36 6.28
CA SER A 110 -12.13 24.16 7.53
C SER A 110 -10.77 24.84 7.84
N ASN A 111 -10.61 26.07 7.37
CA ASN A 111 -10.47 27.28 8.20
C ASN A 111 -9.80 27.19 9.60
N ASP A 112 -8.58 26.65 9.71
CA ASP A 112 -7.72 26.84 10.89
C ASP A 112 -6.23 26.92 10.50
N MET A 113 -5.84 28.02 9.87
CA MET A 113 -4.50 28.56 10.08
C MET A 113 -4.65 29.92 10.75
N PRO A 114 -4.14 30.14 11.97
CA PRO A 114 -4.08 31.49 12.52
C PRO A 114 -3.21 32.33 11.59
N ASP A 115 -3.82 33.41 11.11
CA ASP A 115 -3.30 34.36 10.13
C ASP A 115 -1.87 34.79 10.48
N MET A 116 -0.87 34.27 9.77
CA MET A 116 0.53 34.66 9.92
C MET A 116 0.72 36.17 9.64
N GLN A 117 -0.25 36.80 8.97
CA GLN A 117 -0.33 38.24 8.75
C GLN A 117 -0.63 39.07 10.01
N GLU A 118 -1.40 38.56 10.98
CA GLU A 118 -1.70 39.33 12.20
C GLU A 118 -0.49 39.40 13.14
N MET A 119 0.36 38.36 13.13
CA MET A 119 1.57 38.30 13.96
C MET A 119 2.66 39.29 13.47
N MET A 120 2.74 39.56 12.16
CA MET A 120 3.64 40.60 11.63
C MET A 120 3.15 42.01 11.93
N ARG A 121 1.84 42.24 12.02
CA ARG A 121 1.28 43.56 12.31
C ARG A 121 1.59 44.02 13.74
N LYS A 122 1.57 43.11 14.72
CA LYS A 122 1.87 43.43 16.13
C LYS A 122 3.35 43.67 16.44
N GLN A 123 4.28 43.40 15.51
CA GLN A 123 5.70 43.75 15.68
C GLN A 123 6.08 45.13 15.11
N GLN A 124 5.24 45.74 14.26
CA GLN A 124 5.51 47.08 13.73
C GLN A 124 5.00 48.23 14.63
N ASP A 125 4.09 47.96 15.57
CA ASP A 125 3.52 48.98 16.48
C ASP A 125 4.21 49.06 17.85
N LYS A 126 5.51 48.77 17.94
CA LYS A 126 6.31 49.22 19.08
C LYS A 126 6.95 50.58 18.75
N PRO A 127 6.44 51.71 19.28
CA PRO A 127 7.18 52.95 19.23
C PRO A 127 8.44 52.81 20.09
N GLU A 128 9.60 53.09 19.51
CA GLU A 128 10.84 53.30 20.25
C GLU A 128 10.66 54.50 21.19
N ALA A 129 10.76 54.26 22.49
CA ALA A 129 10.93 55.26 23.53
C ALA A 129 11.81 54.68 24.65
#